data_AF-A0A094SN57-F1
#
_entry.id   AF-A0A094SN57-F1
#
_cell.length_a   1.000
_cell.length_b   1.000
_cell.length_c   1.000
_cell.angle_alpha   90.00
_cell.angle_beta   90.00
_cell.angle_gamma   90.00
#
_symmetry.space_group_name_H-M   'P 1'
#
loop_
_entity.id
_entity.type
_entity.pdbx_description
1 polymer ?
#
loop_
_entity_poly.entity_id
_entity_poly.type
_entity_poly.pdbx_seq_one_letter_code
_entity_poly.pdbx_strand_id
1 'polypeptide(L)'
;MFPEAKFINMVRDGRDVALSVSRERWGPADPMAALEWWKKRTLRGHLALAKLEPEKVLTVRLENLVVLNREQSFADILKHLGIPDEIRLREYFDTNLTAEKMSQGKWREQVSDPISFDRRYQAILRELQSQGCEIELLY
;
A
#
# COMPACT_ATOMS: atom_id res chain seq x y z
N MET A 1 -4.84 -17.64 -19.85
CA MET A 1 -5.38 -16.71 -18.83
C MET A 1 -5.88 -17.52 -17.65
N PHE A 2 -5.90 -16.94 -16.44
CA PHE A 2 -6.38 -17.57 -15.20
C PHE A 2 -7.76 -17.01 -14.84
N PRO A 3 -8.87 -17.62 -15.28
CA PRO A 3 -10.22 -17.05 -15.13
C PRO A 3 -10.65 -16.92 -13.66
N GLU A 4 -10.18 -17.83 -12.80
CA GLU A 4 -10.46 -17.88 -11.36
C GLU A 4 -9.47 -17.07 -10.51
N ALA A 5 -8.57 -16.30 -11.14
CA ALA A 5 -7.58 -15.53 -10.40
C ALA A 5 -8.24 -14.44 -9.53
N LYS A 6 -7.78 -14.36 -8.28
CA LYS A 6 -8.11 -13.31 -7.32
C LYS A 6 -6.93 -12.36 -7.17
N PHE A 7 -7.20 -11.08 -6.95
CA PHE A 7 -6.19 -10.02 -6.92
C PHE A 7 -6.24 -9.31 -5.58
N ILE A 8 -5.12 -9.36 -4.84
CA ILE A 8 -4.91 -8.54 -3.66
C ILE A 8 -4.01 -7.37 -4.06
N ASN A 9 -4.55 -6.16 -3.96
CA ASN A 9 -3.85 -4.91 -4.18
C ASN A 9 -3.38 -4.33 -2.84
N MET A 10 -2.07 -4.35 -2.60
CA MET A 10 -1.49 -3.76 -1.40
C MET A 10 -1.29 -2.25 -1.58
N VAL A 11 -1.86 -1.47 -0.67
CA VAL A 11 -1.68 -0.02 -0.58
C VAL A 11 -0.91 0.32 0.69
N ARG A 12 -0.05 1.34 0.61
CA ARG A 12 0.73 1.88 1.73
C ARG A 12 0.92 3.38 1.48
N ASP A 13 1.20 4.13 2.54
CA ASP A 13 1.58 5.53 2.43
C ASP A 13 2.68 5.76 1.38
N GLY A 14 2.39 6.64 0.41
CA GLY A 14 3.28 6.88 -0.72
C GLY A 14 4.61 7.50 -0.33
N ARG A 15 4.69 8.22 0.80
CA ARG A 15 5.93 8.83 1.30
C ARG A 15 6.90 7.75 1.80
N ASP A 16 6.40 6.78 2.54
CA ASP A 16 7.21 5.64 3.00
C ASP A 16 7.58 4.70 1.86
N VAL A 17 6.68 4.49 0.88
CA VAL A 17 7.03 3.74 -0.34
C VAL A 17 8.12 4.47 -1.11
N ALA A 18 7.98 5.78 -1.35
CA ALA A 18 8.96 6.56 -2.09
C ALA A 18 10.35 6.56 -1.42
N LEU A 19 10.41 6.74 -0.09
CA LEU A 19 11.67 6.62 0.66
C LEU A 19 12.28 5.21 0.58
N SER A 20 11.44 4.17 0.64
CA SER A 20 11.91 2.79 0.55
C SER A 20 12.47 2.49 -0.83
N VAL A 21 11.73 2.83 -1.90
CA VAL A 21 12.12 2.59 -3.29
C VAL A 21 13.36 3.40 -3.67
N SER A 22 13.57 4.57 -3.09
CA SER A 22 14.76 5.38 -3.39
C SER A 22 16.08 4.78 -2.91
N ARG A 23 16.02 3.73 -2.08
CA ARG A 23 17.19 2.95 -1.63
C ARG A 23 17.46 1.74 -2.51
N GLU A 24 16.53 1.42 -3.40
CA GLU A 24 16.58 0.25 -4.23
C GLU A 24 17.11 0.57 -5.63
N ARG A 25 17.83 -0.37 -6.23
CA ARG A 25 18.45 -0.15 -7.57
C ARG A 25 17.45 -0.15 -8.73
N TRP A 26 16.21 -0.57 -8.48
CA TRP A 26 15.17 -0.74 -9.51
C TRP A 26 14.17 0.41 -9.57
N GLY A 27 14.31 1.42 -8.71
CA GLY A 27 13.46 2.60 -8.64
C GLY A 27 14.23 3.91 -8.78
N PRO A 28 13.53 5.07 -8.77
CA PRO A 28 14.19 6.36 -8.76
C PRO A 28 14.97 6.56 -7.47
N ALA A 29 16.25 6.92 -7.56
CA ALA A 29 17.12 7.10 -6.39
C ALA A 29 16.81 8.36 -5.56
N ASP A 30 16.01 9.29 -6.10
CA ASP A 30 15.55 10.49 -5.40
C ASP A 30 14.13 10.27 -4.85
N PRO A 31 13.87 10.48 -3.54
CA PRO A 31 12.54 10.32 -2.95
C PRO A 31 11.45 11.13 -3.65
N MET A 32 11.73 12.38 -4.09
CA MET A 32 10.73 13.21 -4.75
C MET A 32 10.34 12.63 -6.12
N ALA A 33 11.31 12.19 -6.90
CA ALA A 33 11.05 11.44 -8.13
C ALA A 33 10.34 10.11 -7.86
N ALA A 34 10.63 9.46 -6.73
CA ALA A 34 9.97 8.23 -6.31
C ALA A 34 8.48 8.44 -5.94
N LEU A 35 8.08 9.63 -5.45
CA LEU A 35 6.66 9.98 -5.26
C LEU A 35 5.90 10.03 -6.60
N GLU A 36 6.47 10.66 -7.63
CA GLU A 36 5.86 10.67 -8.97
C GLU A 36 5.74 9.27 -9.56
N TRP A 37 6.79 8.47 -9.36
CA TRP A 37 6.82 7.08 -9.76
C TRP A 37 5.76 6.25 -9.04
N TRP A 38 5.54 6.49 -7.75
CA TRP A 38 4.51 5.86 -6.94
C TRP A 38 3.13 6.26 -7.46
N LYS A 39 2.85 7.56 -7.62
CA LYS A 39 1.59 8.07 -8.19
C LYS A 39 1.21 7.35 -9.48
N LYS A 40 2.13 7.29 -10.44
CA LYS A 40 1.88 6.65 -11.75
C LYS A 40 1.52 5.18 -11.62
N ARG A 41 2.17 4.45 -10.70
CA ARG A 41 1.89 3.03 -10.45
C ARG A 41 0.59 2.81 -9.72
N THR A 42 0.31 3.61 -8.68
CA THR A 42 -0.94 3.57 -7.93
C THR A 42 -2.13 3.78 -8.87
N LEU A 43 -2.09 4.82 -9.70
CA LEU A 43 -3.14 5.08 -10.68
C LEU A 43 -3.25 3.96 -11.72
N ARG A 44 -2.14 3.50 -12.28
CA ARG A 44 -2.16 2.42 -13.28
C ARG A 44 -2.74 1.12 -12.71
N GLY A 45 -2.38 0.77 -11.47
CA GLY A 45 -2.93 -0.37 -10.74
C GLY A 45 -4.43 -0.22 -10.52
N HIS A 46 -4.86 0.93 -9.99
CA HIS A 46 -6.27 1.25 -9.80
C HIS A 46 -7.09 1.12 -11.09
N LEU A 47 -6.65 1.75 -12.19
CA LEU A 47 -7.34 1.69 -13.48
C LEU A 47 -7.35 0.29 -14.11
N ALA A 48 -6.35 -0.54 -13.81
CA ALA A 48 -6.32 -1.93 -14.28
C ALA A 48 -7.31 -2.80 -13.50
N LEU A 49 -7.33 -2.65 -12.17
CA LEU A 49 -8.22 -3.40 -11.28
C LEU A 49 -9.69 -2.99 -11.44
N ALA A 50 -9.97 -1.72 -11.78
CA ALA A 50 -11.31 -1.22 -12.06
C ALA A 50 -11.98 -1.89 -13.29
N LYS A 51 -11.23 -2.64 -14.11
CA LYS A 51 -11.75 -3.42 -15.25
C LYS A 51 -12.17 -4.83 -14.88
N LEU A 52 -11.91 -5.25 -13.64
CA LEU A 52 -12.22 -6.59 -13.14
C LEU A 52 -13.54 -6.58 -12.36
N GLU A 53 -14.12 -7.76 -12.20
CA GLU A 53 -15.27 -7.99 -11.32
C GLU A 53 -14.87 -7.60 -9.87
N PRO A 54 -15.66 -6.78 -9.16
CA PRO A 54 -15.32 -6.32 -7.81
C PRO A 54 -15.00 -7.45 -6.83
N GLU A 55 -15.66 -8.59 -6.95
CA GLU A 55 -15.47 -9.77 -6.10
C GLU A 55 -14.09 -10.41 -6.25
N LYS A 56 -13.42 -10.19 -7.39
CA LYS A 56 -12.07 -10.69 -7.68
C LYS A 56 -10.97 -9.76 -7.16
N VAL A 57 -11.30 -8.60 -6.61
CA VAL A 57 -10.32 -7.62 -6.15
C VAL A 57 -10.51 -7.30 -4.67
N LEU A 58 -9.46 -7.46 -3.88
CA LEU A 58 -9.37 -6.94 -2.52
C LEU A 58 -8.24 -5.90 -2.45
N THR A 59 -8.54 -4.69 -1.97
CA THR A 59 -7.50 -3.72 -1.63
C THR A 59 -7.21 -3.80 -0.14
N VAL A 60 -5.95 -4.03 0.22
CA VAL A 60 -5.49 -4.13 1.60
C VAL A 60 -4.50 -3.01 1.88
N ARG A 61 -4.77 -2.23 2.93
CA ARG A 61 -3.84 -1.22 3.41
C ARG A 61 -2.84 -1.84 4.39
N LEU A 62 -1.55 -1.66 4.15
CA LEU A 62 -0.49 -2.26 4.99
C LEU A 62 -0.58 -1.78 6.45
N GLU A 63 -0.83 -0.49 6.67
CA GLU A 63 -0.97 0.07 8.02
C GLU A 63 -2.17 -0.56 8.76
N ASN A 64 -3.26 -0.88 8.05
CA ASN A 64 -4.41 -1.60 8.63
C ASN A 64 -4.05 -3.05 8.94
N LEU A 65 -3.41 -3.73 8.00
CA LEU A 65 -3.01 -5.13 8.14
C LEU A 65 -2.04 -5.35 9.30
N VAL A 66 -1.16 -4.39 9.56
CA VAL A 66 -0.05 -4.55 10.51
C VAL A 66 -0.29 -3.83 11.83
N VAL A 67 -1.03 -2.72 11.84
CA VAL A 67 -1.14 -1.85 13.03
C VAL A 67 -2.59 -1.57 13.42
N LEU A 68 -3.39 -1.02 12.51
CA LEU A 68 -4.65 -0.35 12.90
C LEU A 68 -5.83 -1.32 13.03
N ASN A 69 -5.98 -2.26 12.10
CA ASN A 69 -7.15 -3.13 11.97
C ASN A 69 -6.73 -4.57 11.63
N ARG A 70 -5.73 -5.09 12.36
CA ARG A 70 -5.02 -6.34 12.05
C ARG A 70 -5.97 -7.53 11.82
N GLU A 71 -6.80 -7.82 12.83
CA GLU A 71 -7.71 -8.96 12.82
C GLU A 71 -8.71 -8.89 11.67
N GLN A 72 -9.33 -7.72 11.48
CA GLN A 72 -10.30 -7.53 10.41
C GLN A 72 -9.63 -7.65 9.03
N SER A 73 -8.47 -7.03 8.84
CA SER A 73 -7.74 -7.08 7.56
C SER A 73 -7.30 -8.50 7.21
N PHE A 74 -6.85 -9.28 8.20
CA PHE A 74 -6.50 -10.68 8.01
C PHE A 74 -7.73 -11.54 7.69
N ALA A 75 -8.84 -11.35 8.42
CA ALA A 75 -10.10 -12.03 8.14
C ALA A 75 -10.63 -11.71 6.73
N ASP A 76 -10.51 -10.46 6.27
CA ASP A 76 -10.91 -10.04 4.93
C ASP A 76 -10.07 -10.71 3.85
N ILE A 77 -8.76 -10.89 4.07
CA ILE A 77 -7.87 -11.64 3.17
C ILE A 77 -8.30 -13.11 3.10
N LEU A 78 -8.50 -13.77 4.24
CA LEU A 78 -8.92 -15.18 4.29
C LEU A 78 -10.27 -15.38 3.58
N LYS A 79 -11.24 -14.50 3.86
CA LYS A 79 -12.55 -14.49 3.20
C LYS A 79 -12.42 -14.28 1.70
N HIS A 80 -11.59 -13.32 1.27
CA HIS A 80 -11.35 -13.06 -0.15
C HIS A 80 -10.75 -14.29 -0.83
N LEU A 81 -9.74 -14.92 -0.22
CA LEU A 81 -9.12 -16.13 -0.75
C LEU A 81 -10.05 -17.35 -0.71
N GLY A 82 -11.00 -17.39 0.22
CA GLY A 82 -11.91 -18.52 0.43
C GLY A 82 -11.25 -19.67 1.17
N ILE A 83 -10.31 -19.35 2.07
CA ILE A 83 -9.57 -20.33 2.88
C ILE A 83 -9.90 -20.14 4.37
N PRO A 84 -9.85 -21.22 5.18
CA PRO A 84 -10.11 -21.12 6.61
C PRO A 84 -8.98 -20.39 7.36
N ASP A 85 -9.29 -19.91 8.56
CA ASP A 85 -8.29 -19.42 9.51
C ASP A 85 -7.56 -20.62 10.14
N GLU A 86 -6.44 -21.00 9.54
CA GLU A 86 -5.58 -22.08 10.02
C GLU A 86 -4.56 -21.58 11.03
N ILE A 87 -4.31 -22.37 12.08
CA ILE A 87 -3.38 -22.03 13.18
C ILE A 87 -2.01 -21.58 12.64
N ARG A 88 -1.46 -22.27 11.64
CA ARG A 88 -0.15 -21.93 11.06
C ARG A 88 -0.14 -20.58 10.34
N LEU A 89 -1.23 -20.22 9.66
CA LEU A 89 -1.35 -18.92 8.99
C LEU A 89 -1.44 -17.80 10.03
N ARG A 90 -2.18 -18.03 11.12
CA ARG A 90 -2.31 -17.10 12.23
C ARG A 90 -0.99 -16.89 12.95
N GLU A 91 -0.29 -17.96 13.31
CA GLU A 91 1.05 -17.88 13.90
C GLU A 91 2.01 -17.09 13.01
N TYR A 92 1.96 -17.31 11.69
CA TYR A 92 2.77 -16.54 10.75
C TYR A 92 2.39 -15.05 10.76
N PHE A 93 1.09 -14.74 10.71
CA PHE A 93 0.57 -13.38 10.74
C PHE A 93 1.01 -12.63 12.00
N ASP A 94 0.89 -13.27 13.17
CA ASP A 94 1.22 -12.68 14.46
C ASP A 94 2.72 -12.50 14.68
N THR A 95 3.55 -13.35 14.09
CA THR A 95 5.01 -13.30 14.26
C THR A 95 5.74 -12.51 13.18
N ASN A 96 5.20 -12.43 11.95
CA ASN A 96 5.91 -11.82 10.81
C ASN A 96 5.35 -10.50 10.33
N LEU A 97 4.05 -10.29 10.45
CA LEU A 97 3.43 -9.04 10.02
C LEU A 97 3.21 -8.13 11.22
N THR A 98 4.28 -7.72 11.92
CA THR A 98 4.19 -6.90 13.14
C THR A 98 4.55 -5.44 12.91
N ALA A 99 4.10 -4.54 13.80
CA ALA A 99 4.33 -3.10 13.71
C ALA A 99 5.83 -2.77 13.70
N GLU A 100 6.64 -3.48 14.49
CA GLU A 100 8.08 -3.27 14.62
C GLU A 100 8.84 -3.58 13.32
N LYS A 101 8.30 -4.50 12.52
CA LYS A 101 8.85 -4.90 11.22
C LYS A 101 8.44 -3.94 10.09
N MET A 102 7.44 -3.08 10.30
CA MET A 102 7.01 -2.08 9.34
C MET A 102 7.78 -0.77 9.54
N SER A 103 8.39 -0.25 8.48
CA SER A 103 8.84 1.14 8.49
C SER A 103 7.63 2.07 8.38
N GLN A 104 7.47 3.03 9.27
CA GLN A 104 6.38 4.01 9.18
C GLN A 104 6.92 5.39 9.52
N GLY A 105 6.61 6.39 8.70
CA GLY A 105 6.92 7.78 8.98
C GLY A 105 8.39 8.16 8.91
N LYS A 106 9.29 7.25 8.50
CA LYS A 106 10.75 7.49 8.45
C LYS A 106 11.12 8.61 7.49
N TRP A 107 10.26 8.89 6.50
CA TRP A 107 10.44 10.01 5.58
C TRP A 107 10.55 11.37 6.28
N ARG A 108 9.95 11.55 7.47
CA ARG A 108 10.01 12.81 8.21
C ARG A 108 11.43 13.22 8.62
N GLU A 109 12.30 12.25 8.80
CA GLU A 109 13.67 12.46 9.27
C GLU A 109 14.71 12.24 8.17
N GLN A 110 14.36 11.49 7.12
CA GLN A 110 15.34 10.90 6.20
C GLN A 110 15.29 11.49 4.79
N VAL A 111 14.25 12.25 4.45
CA VAL A 111 14.27 13.09 3.25
C VAL A 111 14.87 14.46 3.58
N SER A 112 15.49 15.11 2.60
CA SER A 112 16.18 16.39 2.80
C SER A 112 15.24 17.55 3.16
N ASP A 113 14.03 17.58 2.59
CA ASP A 113 13.00 18.58 2.89
C ASP A 113 11.65 17.90 3.13
N PRO A 114 11.37 17.48 4.39
CA PRO A 114 10.13 16.79 4.75
C PRO A 114 8.87 17.63 4.49
N ILE A 115 8.95 18.95 4.61
CA ILE A 115 7.80 19.84 4.45
C ILE A 115 7.39 19.90 2.98
N SER A 116 8.35 20.11 2.07
CA SER A 116 8.09 20.12 0.64
C SER A 116 7.65 18.73 0.14
N PHE A 117 8.26 17.68 0.66
CA PHE A 117 7.92 16.29 0.35
C PHE A 117 6.47 15.95 0.71
N ASP A 118 6.04 16.30 1.93
CA ASP A 118 4.67 16.08 2.38
C ASP A 118 3.66 16.92 1.58
N ARG A 119 3.98 18.20 1.32
CA ARG A 119 3.14 19.07 0.49
C ARG A 119 2.95 18.48 -0.90
N ARG A 120 4.00 17.92 -1.51
CA ARG A 120 3.88 17.26 -2.81
C ARG A 120 3.01 16.03 -2.72
N TYR A 121 3.20 15.18 -1.71
CA TYR A 121 2.38 13.99 -1.51
C TYR A 121 0.89 14.32 -1.35
N GLN A 122 0.54 15.32 -0.53
CA GLN A 122 -0.85 15.75 -0.41
C GLN A 122 -1.45 16.27 -1.73
N ALA A 123 -0.65 16.94 -2.56
CA ALA A 123 -1.07 17.32 -3.91
C ALA A 123 -1.30 16.10 -4.80
N ILE A 124 -0.43 15.08 -4.73
CA ILE A 124 -0.61 13.81 -5.43
C ILE A 124 -1.90 13.13 -5.00
N LEU A 125 -2.23 13.10 -3.70
CA LEU A 125 -3.47 12.48 -3.21
C LEU A 125 -4.70 13.13 -3.84
N ARG A 126 -4.73 14.47 -3.94
CA ARG A 126 -5.81 15.19 -4.64
C ARG A 126 -5.86 14.87 -6.14
N GLU A 127 -4.71 14.75 -6.78
CA GLU A 127 -4.60 14.38 -8.20
C GLU A 127 -5.04 12.93 -8.47
N LEU A 128 -4.84 12.01 -7.52
CA LEU A 128 -5.33 10.63 -7.61
C LEU A 128 -6.83 10.58 -7.36
N GLN A 129 -7.32 11.29 -6.35
CA GLN A 129 -8.74 11.36 -6.00
C GLN A 129 -9.57 11.94 -7.15
N SER A 130 -9.09 12.97 -7.85
CA SER A 130 -9.78 13.51 -9.04
C SER A 130 -9.89 12.52 -10.20
N GLN A 131 -9.13 11.43 -10.16
CA GLN A 131 -9.17 10.32 -11.12
C GLN A 131 -9.85 9.06 -10.54
N GLY A 132 -10.57 9.19 -9.42
CA GLY A 132 -11.28 8.08 -8.77
C GLY A 132 -10.39 7.16 -7.92
N CYS A 133 -9.09 7.44 -7.82
CA CYS A 133 -8.14 6.66 -7.03
C CYS A 133 -7.97 7.30 -5.65
N GLU A 134 -8.70 6.82 -4.65
CA GLU A 134 -8.62 7.34 -3.29
C GLU A 134 -7.56 6.59 -2.48
N ILE A 135 -6.67 7.35 -1.83
CA ILE A 135 -5.66 6.84 -0.90
C ILE A 135 -5.73 7.71 0.35
N GLU A 136 -6.09 7.10 1.47
CA GLU A 136 -6.24 7.80 2.75
C GLU A 136 -4.89 8.31 3.28
N LEU A 137 -4.90 9.52 3.85
CA LEU A 137 -3.77 10.11 4.55
C LEU A 137 -3.89 9.81 6.06
N LEU A 138 -3.00 8.98 6.59
CA LEU A 138 -3.09 8.52 8.00
C LEU A 138 -2.25 9.34 8.99
N TYR A 139 -1.21 10.04 8.52
CA TYR A 139 -0.27 10.80 9.37
C TYR A 139 0.46 11.89 8.61
#